data_AF-A0A377TM84-F1
#
_entry.id   AF-A0A377TM84-F1
#
_cell.length_a   1.000
_cell.length_b   1.000
_cell.length_c   1.000
_cell.angle_alpha   90.00
_cell.angle_beta   90.00
_cell.angle_gamma   90.00
#
_symmetry.space_group_name_H-M   'P 1'
#
loop_
_entity.id
_entity.type
_entity.pdbx_description
1 polymer ?
#
loop_
_entity_poly.entity_id
_entity_poly.type
_entity_poly.pdbx_seq_one_letter_code
_entity_poly.pdbx_strand_id
1 'polypeptide(L)'
;MTDITELAQSMKAAAKKATPGPWALARDRKTVVSNQSHPIANLSDAMHRMLADGTTGQDAEFIALANPANILALVEALEKAQRYIEELRDWNAGLAQESCERQQLISELEPIRAAAEKLVRCKGRYHSEQNYRALAALFGVNTPDLPPLEHENVHYGDTAEMEIEALRQRIAELESRTVKLPKLKMLEDYLAEVAIEERKQILVGVKLEFHRACVAAGIKVEDE
;
A
#
# COMPACT_ATOMS: atom_id res chain seq x y z
N MET A 1 28.11 19.88 -34.93
CA MET A 1 26.77 19.43 -35.34
C MET A 1 25.91 20.67 -35.38
N THR A 2 25.35 21.04 -36.53
CA THR A 2 24.51 22.24 -36.66
C THR A 2 23.22 22.03 -35.87
N ASP A 3 22.78 23.01 -35.09
CA ASP A 3 21.46 22.96 -34.46
C ASP A 3 20.38 22.94 -35.55
N ILE A 4 19.64 21.84 -35.61
CA ILE A 4 18.64 21.60 -36.66
C ILE A 4 17.49 22.62 -36.60
N THR A 5 17.21 23.16 -35.40
CA THR A 5 16.15 24.15 -35.18
C THR A 5 16.58 25.50 -35.73
N GLU A 6 17.82 25.91 -35.47
CA GLU A 6 18.39 27.14 -36.03
C GLU A 6 18.49 27.06 -37.57
N LEU A 7 18.88 25.90 -38.09
CA LEU A 7 18.90 25.65 -39.53
C LEU A 7 17.50 25.74 -40.14
N ALA A 8 16.49 25.12 -39.52
CA ALA A 8 15.11 25.15 -39.99
C ALA A 8 14.55 26.58 -40.04
N GLN A 9 14.80 27.40 -39.00
CA GLN A 9 14.37 28.80 -38.98
C GLN A 9 15.11 29.64 -40.03
N SER A 10 16.41 29.43 -40.18
CA SER A 10 17.21 30.12 -41.21
C SER A 10 16.75 29.77 -42.62
N MET A 11 16.49 28.48 -42.89
CA MET A 11 15.96 28.00 -44.17
C MET A 11 14.55 28.51 -44.45
N LYS A 12 13.67 28.55 -43.44
CA LYS A 12 12.31 29.12 -43.54
C LYS A 12 12.36 30.61 -43.89
N ALA A 13 13.25 31.37 -43.25
CA ALA A 13 13.43 32.79 -43.52
C ALA A 13 13.99 33.03 -44.93
N ALA A 14 14.98 32.22 -45.37
CA ALA A 14 15.53 32.29 -46.71
C ALA A 14 14.48 31.94 -47.78
N ALA A 15 13.71 30.87 -47.57
CA ALA A 15 12.66 30.44 -48.48
C ALA A 15 11.56 31.51 -48.65
N LYS A 16 11.15 32.20 -47.57
CA LYS A 16 10.17 33.30 -47.66
C LYS A 16 10.66 34.52 -48.46
N LYS A 17 11.98 34.72 -48.59
CA LYS A 17 12.58 35.83 -49.35
C LYS A 17 12.85 35.46 -50.81
N ALA A 18 12.96 34.17 -51.11
CA ALA A 18 13.26 33.68 -52.44
C ALA A 18 12.02 33.76 -53.36
N THR A 19 12.25 33.63 -54.67
CA THR A 19 11.17 33.64 -55.67
C THR A 19 10.15 32.54 -55.36
N PRO A 20 8.86 32.87 -55.13
CA PRO A 20 7.86 31.89 -54.75
C PRO A 20 7.57 30.85 -55.83
N GLY A 21 6.99 29.74 -55.40
CA GLY A 21 6.52 28.66 -56.28
C GLY A 21 7.58 27.60 -56.61
N PRO A 22 7.20 26.54 -57.33
CA PRO A 22 8.11 25.49 -57.75
C PRO A 22 9.14 26.02 -58.74
N TRP A 23 10.38 25.57 -58.56
CA TRP A 23 11.47 25.86 -59.48
C TRP A 23 11.71 24.64 -60.38
N ALA A 24 12.07 24.90 -61.63
CA ALA A 24 12.38 23.85 -62.60
C ALA A 24 13.53 24.27 -63.50
N LEU A 25 14.18 23.31 -64.13
CA LEU A 25 15.11 23.59 -65.21
C LEU A 25 14.34 23.97 -66.48
N ALA A 26 14.77 25.05 -67.13
CA ALA A 26 14.30 25.39 -68.46
C ALA A 26 14.69 24.31 -69.47
N ARG A 27 14.02 24.29 -70.64
CA ARG A 27 14.27 23.29 -71.70
C ARG A 27 15.71 23.26 -72.18
N ASP A 28 16.41 24.40 -72.09
CA ASP A 28 17.82 24.53 -72.43
C ASP A 28 18.77 23.91 -71.39
N ARG A 29 18.25 23.53 -70.20
CA ARG A 29 18.99 23.05 -69.02
C ARG A 29 20.14 23.98 -68.57
N LYS A 30 20.09 25.24 -68.98
CA LYS A 30 21.06 26.28 -68.62
C LYS A 30 20.49 27.30 -67.65
N THR A 31 19.18 27.31 -67.46
CA THR A 31 18.49 28.28 -66.61
C THR A 31 17.57 27.59 -65.62
N VAL A 32 17.59 28.02 -64.35
CA VAL A 32 16.57 27.66 -63.36
C VAL A 32 15.48 28.71 -63.41
N VAL A 33 14.22 28.27 -63.56
CA VAL A 33 13.06 29.15 -63.74
C VAL A 33 11.97 28.86 -62.70
N SER A 34 11.30 29.90 -62.21
CA SER A 34 10.07 29.77 -61.43
C SER A 34 8.89 29.66 -62.38
N ASN A 35 8.00 28.68 -62.16
CA ASN A 35 6.75 28.51 -62.91
C ASN A 35 6.93 28.65 -64.45
N GLN A 36 8.04 28.10 -64.96
CA GLN A 36 8.43 28.07 -66.38
C GLN A 36 8.60 29.43 -67.07
N SER A 37 8.60 30.55 -66.35
CA SER A 37 8.50 31.88 -66.97
C SER A 37 9.42 32.96 -66.39
N HIS A 38 9.88 32.82 -65.14
CA HIS A 38 10.76 33.82 -64.52
C HIS A 38 12.16 33.24 -64.25
N PRO A 39 13.23 33.78 -64.86
CA PRO A 39 14.59 33.31 -64.62
C PRO A 39 15.02 33.61 -63.18
N ILE A 40 15.53 32.59 -62.49
CA ILE A 40 16.01 32.69 -61.10
C ILE A 40 17.53 32.76 -61.08
N ALA A 41 18.18 31.89 -61.86
CA ALA A 41 19.63 31.81 -61.96
C ALA A 41 20.05 31.21 -63.31
N ASN A 42 21.15 31.73 -63.86
CA ASN A 42 21.82 31.17 -65.03
C ASN A 42 22.98 30.28 -64.56
N LEU A 43 23.07 29.08 -65.12
CA LEU A 43 24.21 28.19 -64.92
C LEU A 43 25.33 28.63 -65.88
N SER A 44 26.53 28.91 -65.38
CA SER A 44 27.66 29.25 -66.23
C SER A 44 28.03 28.08 -67.15
N ASP A 45 28.64 28.29 -68.31
CA ASP A 45 29.06 27.18 -69.19
C ASP A 45 30.11 26.25 -68.54
N ALA A 46 30.81 26.70 -67.50
CA ALA A 46 31.68 25.84 -66.67
C ALA A 46 30.85 24.99 -65.70
N MET A 47 29.84 25.58 -65.07
CA MET A 47 28.91 24.89 -64.18
C MET A 47 28.03 23.93 -64.97
N HIS A 48 27.55 24.29 -66.16
CA HIS A 48 26.86 23.43 -67.11
C HIS A 48 27.79 22.38 -67.76
N ARG A 49 29.13 22.52 -67.71
CA ARG A 49 30.06 21.47 -68.14
C ARG A 49 30.39 20.50 -67.00
N MET A 50 30.69 21.00 -65.79
CA MET A 50 30.77 20.14 -64.59
C MET A 50 29.46 19.41 -64.34
N LEU A 51 28.36 20.09 -64.63
CA LEU A 51 27.03 19.55 -64.80
C LEU A 51 26.79 19.26 -66.29
N ALA A 52 27.61 18.54 -67.06
CA ALA A 52 27.17 17.84 -68.29
C ALA A 52 27.68 16.39 -68.38
N ASP A 53 28.59 16.01 -67.50
CA ASP A 53 29.35 14.75 -67.52
C ASP A 53 28.52 13.53 -67.03
N GLY A 54 27.20 13.68 -66.89
CA GLY A 54 26.25 12.64 -66.50
C GLY A 54 25.73 12.75 -65.06
N THR A 55 26.40 13.51 -64.20
CA THR A 55 26.03 13.78 -62.78
C THR A 55 25.17 15.03 -62.61
N THR A 56 25.51 16.08 -63.33
CA THR A 56 24.66 17.15 -63.87
C THR A 56 23.17 17.24 -63.54
N GLY A 57 22.42 16.25 -64.03
CA GLY A 57 20.97 16.30 -64.05
C GLY A 57 20.48 16.16 -62.63
N GLN A 58 21.15 15.31 -61.86
CA GLN A 58 20.80 14.99 -60.49
C GLN A 58 21.03 16.16 -59.54
N ASP A 59 22.18 16.86 -59.66
CA ASP A 59 22.46 18.03 -58.81
C ASP A 59 21.57 19.23 -59.17
N ALA A 60 21.33 19.46 -60.46
CA ALA A 60 20.45 20.53 -60.91
C ALA A 60 18.97 20.23 -60.60
N GLU A 61 18.54 18.97 -60.70
CA GLU A 61 17.24 18.48 -60.24
C GLU A 61 17.10 18.60 -58.72
N PHE A 62 18.14 18.26 -57.96
CA PHE A 62 18.15 18.44 -56.50
C PHE A 62 17.99 19.91 -56.12
N ILE A 63 18.72 20.82 -56.76
CA ILE A 63 18.61 22.28 -56.52
C ILE A 63 17.20 22.76 -56.88
N ALA A 64 16.64 22.32 -58.01
CA ALA A 64 15.27 22.66 -58.40
C ALA A 64 14.23 22.11 -57.42
N LEU A 65 14.46 20.92 -56.86
CA LEU A 65 13.62 20.31 -55.84
C LEU A 65 13.77 21.00 -54.48
N ALA A 66 14.95 21.51 -54.12
CA ALA A 66 15.23 22.30 -52.93
C ALA A 66 14.72 23.75 -53.03
N ASN A 67 13.63 23.96 -53.75
CA ASN A 67 12.99 25.26 -53.93
C ASN A 67 12.26 25.73 -52.66
N PRO A 68 11.89 27.02 -52.60
CA PRO A 68 11.23 27.60 -51.43
C PRO A 68 9.94 26.89 -51.01
N ALA A 69 9.12 26.42 -51.95
CA ALA A 69 7.88 25.73 -51.62
C ALA A 69 8.15 24.41 -50.89
N ASN A 70 9.10 23.62 -51.37
CA ASN A 70 9.46 22.34 -50.78
C ASN A 70 10.20 22.53 -49.43
N ILE A 71 11.09 23.52 -49.32
CA ILE A 71 11.75 23.84 -48.05
C ILE A 71 10.74 24.26 -46.99
N LEU A 72 9.76 25.11 -47.33
CA LEU A 72 8.72 25.51 -46.39
C LEU A 72 7.87 24.31 -45.95
N ALA A 73 7.50 23.42 -46.87
CA ALA A 73 6.75 22.21 -46.54
C ALA A 73 7.54 21.27 -45.61
N LEU A 74 8.84 21.09 -45.86
CA LEU A 74 9.72 20.28 -45.01
C LEU A 74 9.88 20.89 -43.61
N VAL A 75 10.07 22.21 -43.50
CA VAL A 75 10.17 22.88 -42.21
C VAL A 75 8.84 22.81 -41.45
N GLU A 76 7.70 22.97 -42.12
CA GLU A 76 6.39 22.82 -41.48
C GLU A 76 6.17 21.40 -40.95
N ALA A 77 6.56 20.38 -41.72
CA ALA A 77 6.50 18.99 -41.29
C ALA A 77 7.42 18.73 -40.07
N LEU A 78 8.63 19.31 -40.07
CA LEU A 78 9.56 19.24 -38.95
C LEU A 78 9.00 19.91 -37.69
N GLU A 79 8.45 21.13 -37.80
CA GLU A 79 7.83 21.86 -36.69
C GLU A 79 6.61 21.11 -36.13
N LYS A 80 5.84 20.41 -36.98
CA LYS A 80 4.75 19.52 -36.53
C LYS A 80 5.28 18.30 -35.79
N ALA A 81 6.32 17.64 -36.31
CA ALA A 81 6.91 16.48 -35.67
C ALA A 81 7.54 16.83 -34.31
N GLN A 82 8.22 17.97 -34.20
CA GLN A 82 8.78 18.46 -32.94
C GLN A 82 7.71 18.70 -31.88
N ARG A 83 6.61 19.39 -32.23
CA ARG A 83 5.47 19.57 -31.31
C ARG A 83 4.85 18.25 -30.86
N TYR A 84 4.67 17.31 -31.79
CA TYR A 84 4.16 15.99 -31.44
C TYR A 84 5.08 15.22 -30.48
N ILE A 85 6.40 15.34 -30.65
CA ILE A 85 7.37 14.75 -29.71
C ILE A 85 7.27 15.40 -28.33
N GLU A 86 7.06 16.72 -28.25
CA GLU A 86 6.84 17.42 -26.98
C GLU A 86 5.56 16.95 -26.30
N GLU A 87 4.45 16.87 -27.02
CA GLU A 87 3.18 16.33 -26.50
C GLU A 87 3.33 14.90 -25.97
N LEU A 88 4.06 14.04 -26.69
CA LEU A 88 4.35 12.68 -26.24
C LEU A 88 5.22 12.65 -24.98
N ARG A 89 6.18 13.58 -24.84
CA ARG A 89 7.01 13.68 -23.64
C ARG A 89 6.19 14.08 -22.43
N ASP A 90 5.31 15.06 -22.59
CA ASP A 90 4.42 15.52 -21.52
C ASP A 90 3.45 14.42 -21.10
N TRP A 91 2.85 13.72 -22.07
CA TRP A 91 1.98 12.58 -21.80
C TRP A 91 2.71 11.44 -21.08
N ASN A 92 3.91 11.09 -21.53
CA ASN A 92 4.73 10.05 -20.86
C ASN A 92 5.14 10.47 -19.45
N ALA A 93 5.42 11.74 -19.21
CA ALA A 93 5.71 12.25 -17.87
C ALA A 93 4.50 12.10 -16.95
N GLY A 94 3.30 12.41 -17.44
CA GLY A 94 2.04 12.18 -16.71
C GLY A 94 1.81 10.71 -16.39
N LEU A 95 2.00 9.81 -17.36
CA LEU A 95 1.89 8.36 -17.12
C LEU A 95 2.92 7.85 -16.11
N ALA A 96 4.16 8.34 -16.17
CA ALA A 96 5.20 7.96 -15.21
C ALA A 96 4.82 8.39 -13.78
N GLN A 97 4.24 9.59 -13.64
CA GLN A 97 3.72 10.07 -12.36
C GLN A 97 2.57 9.18 -11.85
N GLU A 98 1.55 8.94 -12.68
CA GLU A 98 0.42 8.06 -12.30
C GLU A 98 0.90 6.66 -11.92
N SER A 99 1.88 6.12 -12.64
CA SER A 99 2.48 4.82 -12.34
C SER A 99 3.17 4.83 -10.98
N CYS A 100 3.87 5.91 -10.62
CA CYS A 100 4.51 6.05 -9.32
C CYS A 100 3.48 6.09 -8.18
N GLU A 101 2.44 6.91 -8.35
CA GLU A 101 1.34 7.04 -7.38
C GLU A 101 0.61 5.70 -7.15
N ARG A 102 0.31 4.99 -8.24
CA ARG A 102 -0.29 3.64 -8.15
C ARG A 102 0.63 2.64 -7.45
N GLN A 103 1.93 2.69 -7.72
CA GLN A 103 2.90 1.80 -7.08
C GLN A 103 3.01 2.07 -5.58
N GLN A 104 2.92 3.34 -5.16
CA GLN A 104 2.85 3.72 -3.75
C GLN A 104 1.58 3.16 -3.09
N LEU A 105 0.41 3.39 -3.70
CA LEU A 105 -0.86 2.86 -3.20
C LEU A 105 -0.85 1.32 -3.08
N ILE A 106 -0.31 0.61 -4.08
CA ILE A 106 -0.16 -0.85 -4.01
C ILE A 106 0.71 -1.25 -2.82
N SER A 107 1.84 -0.56 -2.62
CA SER A 107 2.76 -0.83 -1.51
C SER A 107 2.12 -0.58 -0.14
N GLU A 108 1.24 0.44 -0.03
CA GLU A 108 0.46 0.72 1.18
C GLU A 108 -0.65 -0.32 1.44
N LEU A 109 -1.25 -0.87 0.38
CA LEU A 109 -2.31 -1.87 0.49
C LEU A 109 -1.81 -3.29 0.73
N GLU A 110 -0.60 -3.64 0.28
CA GLU A 110 0.02 -4.96 0.50
C GLU A 110 0.03 -5.41 1.97
N PRO A 111 0.45 -4.60 2.97
CA PRO A 111 0.41 -5.03 4.37
C PRO A 111 -1.03 -5.22 4.88
N ILE A 112 -1.99 -4.42 4.42
CA ILE A 112 -3.41 -4.56 4.79
C ILE A 112 -3.95 -5.88 4.24
N ARG A 113 -3.67 -6.17 2.98
CA ARG A 113 -4.02 -7.45 2.34
C ARG A 113 -3.40 -8.62 3.10
N ALA A 114 -2.10 -8.55 3.43
CA ALA A 114 -1.41 -9.61 4.17
C ALA A 114 -1.99 -9.81 5.59
N ALA A 115 -2.37 -8.72 6.27
CA ALA A 115 -3.04 -8.80 7.57
C ALA A 115 -4.44 -9.43 7.46
N ALA A 116 -5.22 -9.04 6.45
CA ALA A 116 -6.51 -9.66 6.16
C ALA A 116 -6.37 -11.15 5.86
N GLU A 117 -5.41 -11.55 5.02
CA GLU A 117 -5.12 -12.96 4.73
C GLU A 117 -4.74 -13.75 6.01
N LYS A 118 -3.95 -13.17 6.91
CA LYS A 118 -3.63 -13.79 8.21
C LYS A 118 -4.85 -13.92 9.12
N LEU A 119 -5.72 -12.91 9.18
CA LEU A 119 -6.96 -12.96 9.96
C LEU A 119 -7.91 -14.04 9.46
N VAL A 120 -7.99 -14.23 8.14
CA VAL A 120 -8.78 -15.31 7.53
C VAL A 120 -8.19 -16.69 7.85
N ARG A 121 -6.87 -16.82 7.88
CA ARG A 121 -6.18 -18.11 8.15
C ARG A 121 -6.11 -18.49 9.63
N CYS A 122 -6.05 -17.50 10.53
CA CYS A 122 -5.90 -17.72 11.96
C CYS A 122 -7.24 -17.60 12.71
N LYS A 123 -8.02 -18.70 12.75
CA LYS A 123 -8.90 -19.19 13.86
C LYS A 123 -10.10 -19.96 13.27
N GLY A 124 -10.51 -21.03 13.98
CA GLY A 124 -11.59 -21.93 13.57
C GLY A 124 -12.91 -21.22 13.21
N ARG A 125 -13.72 -21.94 12.41
CA ARG A 125 -14.90 -21.47 11.65
C ARG A 125 -15.71 -20.34 12.29
N TYR A 126 -15.93 -20.38 13.60
CA TYR A 126 -16.79 -19.45 14.34
C TYR A 126 -16.29 -18.00 14.41
N HIS A 127 -15.00 -17.76 14.70
CA HIS A 127 -14.47 -16.38 14.84
C HIS A 127 -14.14 -15.75 13.49
N SER A 128 -13.76 -16.55 12.49
CA SER A 128 -13.57 -16.07 11.12
C SER A 128 -14.89 -15.58 10.51
N GLU A 129 -16.00 -16.28 10.74
CA GLU A 129 -17.30 -15.90 10.19
C GLU A 129 -17.88 -14.62 10.81
N GLN A 130 -17.74 -14.42 12.13
CA GLN A 130 -18.12 -13.14 12.76
C GLN A 130 -17.26 -11.99 12.26
N ASN A 131 -15.94 -12.20 12.10
CA ASN A 131 -15.05 -11.21 11.51
C ASN A 131 -15.41 -10.90 10.04
N TYR A 132 -15.78 -11.92 9.25
CA TYR A 132 -16.25 -11.74 7.88
C TYR A 132 -17.55 -10.92 7.81
N ARG A 133 -18.53 -11.23 8.68
CA ARG A 133 -19.78 -10.46 8.78
C ARG A 133 -19.52 -9.00 9.18
N ALA A 134 -18.60 -8.76 10.13
CA ALA A 134 -18.23 -7.40 10.55
C ALA A 134 -17.49 -6.61 9.45
N LEU A 135 -16.55 -7.24 8.75
CA LEU A 135 -15.83 -6.60 7.62
C LEU A 135 -16.77 -6.32 6.45
N ALA A 136 -17.63 -7.27 6.09
CA ALA A 136 -18.61 -7.10 5.03
C ALA A 136 -19.59 -5.94 5.32
N ALA A 137 -20.03 -5.81 6.59
CA ALA A 137 -20.81 -4.67 7.03
C ALA A 137 -20.03 -3.33 6.95
N LEU A 138 -18.75 -3.32 7.35
CA LEU A 138 -17.90 -2.13 7.32
C LEU A 138 -17.65 -1.63 5.89
N PHE A 139 -17.41 -2.55 4.95
CA PHE A 139 -17.14 -2.23 3.54
C PHE A 139 -18.40 -2.21 2.66
N GLY A 140 -19.59 -2.43 3.24
CA GLY A 140 -20.87 -2.43 2.52
C GLY A 140 -21.00 -3.53 1.46
N VAL A 141 -20.28 -4.64 1.63
CA VAL A 141 -20.27 -5.77 0.69
C VAL A 141 -21.22 -6.85 1.20
N ASN A 142 -22.01 -7.46 0.30
CA ASN A 142 -22.87 -8.59 0.68
C ASN A 142 -22.02 -9.79 1.11
N THR A 143 -22.31 -10.35 2.29
CA THR A 143 -21.68 -11.61 2.71
C THR A 143 -22.17 -12.75 1.81
N PRO A 144 -21.29 -13.71 1.41
CA PRO A 144 -21.76 -14.96 0.81
C PRO A 144 -22.73 -15.64 1.77
N ASP A 145 -23.66 -16.45 1.23
CA ASP A 145 -24.70 -17.14 1.99
C ASP A 145 -24.07 -18.10 3.02
N LEU A 146 -23.81 -17.58 4.22
CA LEU A 146 -23.22 -18.33 5.33
C LEU A 146 -24.35 -19.06 6.04
N PRO A 147 -24.19 -20.35 6.37
CA PRO A 147 -25.20 -21.08 7.14
C PRO A 147 -25.53 -20.32 8.44
N PRO A 148 -26.76 -20.46 8.96
CA PRO A 148 -27.14 -19.91 10.26
C PRO A 148 -26.11 -20.33 11.31
N LEU A 149 -25.81 -19.45 12.26
CA LEU A 149 -24.93 -19.78 13.38
C LEU A 149 -25.56 -20.93 14.17
N GLU A 150 -25.24 -22.18 13.83
CA GLU A 150 -25.48 -23.30 14.70
C GLU A 150 -24.60 -23.09 15.92
N HIS A 151 -25.23 -22.94 17.08
CA HIS A 151 -24.61 -22.74 18.38
C HIS A 151 -23.86 -24.01 18.86
N GLU A 152 -23.06 -24.64 18.00
CA GLU A 152 -22.37 -25.91 18.30
C GLU A 152 -21.15 -25.73 19.21
N ASN A 153 -20.90 -24.52 19.73
CA ASN A 153 -19.84 -24.22 20.70
C ASN A 153 -20.34 -23.49 21.96
N VAL A 154 -21.63 -23.59 22.31
CA VAL A 154 -22.06 -23.27 23.69
C VAL A 154 -21.48 -24.30 24.67
N HIS A 155 -21.07 -25.47 24.19
CA HIS A 155 -20.69 -26.56 25.09
C HIS A 155 -19.36 -26.36 25.84
N TYR A 156 -18.41 -25.56 25.34
CA TYR A 156 -17.20 -25.21 26.10
C TYR A 156 -17.43 -24.07 27.10
N GLY A 157 -18.36 -23.15 26.79
CA GLY A 157 -18.82 -22.14 27.74
C GLY A 157 -19.52 -22.80 28.92
N ASP A 158 -20.46 -23.70 28.64
CA ASP A 158 -21.20 -24.42 29.68
C ASP A 158 -20.29 -25.29 30.56
N THR A 159 -19.32 -26.03 30.02
CA THR A 159 -18.39 -26.81 30.85
C THR A 159 -17.47 -25.94 31.70
N ALA A 160 -16.92 -24.86 31.14
CA ALA A 160 -16.03 -23.97 31.90
C ALA A 160 -16.81 -23.17 32.96
N GLU A 161 -18.03 -22.75 32.66
CA GLU A 161 -18.93 -22.09 33.61
C GLU A 161 -19.38 -23.05 34.71
N MET A 162 -19.71 -24.32 34.38
CA MET A 162 -20.00 -25.36 35.36
C MET A 162 -18.79 -25.66 36.27
N GLU A 163 -17.57 -25.71 35.72
CA GLU A 163 -16.35 -25.90 36.51
C GLU A 163 -16.07 -24.72 37.43
N ILE A 164 -16.26 -23.48 36.95
CA ILE A 164 -16.12 -22.27 37.76
C ILE A 164 -17.15 -22.27 38.90
N GLU A 165 -18.39 -22.65 38.60
CA GLU A 165 -19.46 -22.70 39.61
C GLU A 165 -19.20 -23.81 40.65
N ALA A 166 -18.75 -24.99 40.21
CA ALA A 166 -18.36 -26.07 41.11
C ALA A 166 -17.17 -25.68 42.01
N LEU A 167 -16.17 -24.97 41.47
CA LEU A 167 -15.04 -24.47 42.24
C LEU A 167 -15.46 -23.38 43.24
N ARG A 168 -16.37 -22.48 42.85
CA ARG A 168 -16.94 -21.46 43.75
C ARG A 168 -17.71 -22.10 44.91
N GLN A 169 -18.52 -23.10 44.62
CA GLN A 169 -19.22 -23.86 45.65
C GLN A 169 -18.24 -24.56 46.61
N ARG A 170 -17.17 -25.18 46.08
CA ARG A 170 -16.16 -25.83 46.90
C ARG A 170 -15.38 -24.85 47.78
N ILE A 171 -15.05 -23.66 47.27
CA ILE A 171 -14.41 -22.60 48.05
C ILE A 171 -15.35 -22.14 49.16
N ALA A 172 -16.62 -21.86 48.87
CA ALA A 172 -17.61 -21.47 49.87
C ALA A 172 -17.80 -22.54 50.96
N GLU A 173 -17.83 -23.82 50.58
CA GLU A 173 -17.88 -24.95 51.52
C GLU A 173 -16.65 -24.94 52.43
N LEU A 174 -15.44 -24.83 51.85
CA LEU A 174 -14.19 -24.79 52.61
C LEU A 174 -14.10 -23.58 53.54
N GLU A 175 -14.54 -22.41 53.09
CA GLU A 175 -14.56 -21.17 53.89
C GLU A 175 -15.61 -21.20 55.00
N SER A 176 -16.65 -22.03 54.88
CA SER A 176 -17.67 -22.22 55.92
C SER A 176 -17.25 -23.20 57.01
N ARG A 177 -16.24 -24.05 56.76
CA ARG A 177 -15.80 -25.05 57.72
C ARG A 177 -15.20 -24.41 58.97
N THR A 178 -15.64 -24.94 60.10
CA THR A 178 -15.18 -24.59 61.43
C THR A 178 -14.37 -25.75 62.02
N VAL A 179 -13.42 -25.44 62.90
CA VAL A 179 -12.57 -26.44 63.57
C VAL A 179 -12.85 -26.44 65.07
N LYS A 180 -12.92 -27.62 65.69
CA LYS A 180 -12.98 -27.78 67.15
C LYS A 180 -11.57 -27.80 67.73
N LEU A 181 -11.33 -27.01 68.77
CA LEU A 181 -10.06 -27.04 69.48
C LEU A 181 -9.90 -28.37 70.24
N PRO A 182 -8.69 -28.95 70.25
CA PRO A 182 -8.44 -30.15 71.04
C PRO A 182 -8.49 -29.83 72.54
N LYS A 183 -9.00 -30.76 73.34
CA LYS A 183 -8.94 -30.66 74.80
C LYS A 183 -7.49 -30.74 75.26
N LEU A 184 -7.07 -29.79 76.10
CA LEU A 184 -5.69 -29.67 76.58
C LEU A 184 -5.40 -30.62 77.75
N LYS A 185 -5.73 -31.91 77.62
CA LYS A 185 -5.63 -32.92 78.70
C LYS A 185 -4.25 -32.98 79.36
N MET A 186 -3.19 -32.95 78.57
CA MET A 186 -1.81 -32.95 79.10
C MET A 186 -1.51 -31.74 80.00
N LEU A 187 -2.05 -30.57 79.65
CA LEU A 187 -1.89 -29.35 80.43
C LEU A 187 -2.79 -29.36 81.66
N GLU A 188 -4.01 -29.88 81.53
CA GLU A 188 -4.90 -30.12 82.66
C GLU A 188 -4.20 -31.02 83.69
N ASP A 189 -3.65 -32.16 83.26
CA ASP A 189 -2.95 -33.12 84.12
C ASP A 189 -1.70 -32.51 84.78
N TYR A 190 -0.90 -31.73 84.04
CA TYR A 190 0.29 -31.05 84.59
C TYR A 190 -0.05 -30.00 85.65
N LEU A 191 -1.23 -29.37 85.56
CA LEU A 191 -1.71 -28.37 86.51
C LEU A 191 -2.53 -28.98 87.67
N ALA A 192 -2.49 -30.30 87.88
CA ALA A 192 -3.29 -30.98 88.91
C ALA A 192 -3.01 -30.58 90.35
N GLU A 193 -1.78 -30.16 90.64
CA GLU A 193 -1.36 -29.74 91.97
C GLU A 193 -1.50 -28.22 92.18
N VAL A 194 -1.89 -27.48 91.14
CA VAL A 194 -2.13 -26.02 91.20
C VAL A 194 -3.50 -25.74 91.81
N ALA A 195 -3.61 -24.66 92.59
CA ALA A 195 -4.88 -24.23 93.15
C ALA A 195 -5.94 -24.11 92.04
N ILE A 196 -7.15 -24.60 92.31
CA ILE A 196 -8.23 -24.77 91.31
C ILE A 196 -8.49 -23.47 90.53
N GLU A 197 -8.40 -22.32 91.21
CA GLU A 197 -8.67 -21.01 90.60
C GLU A 197 -7.56 -20.55 89.66
N GLU A 198 -6.30 -20.73 90.04
CA GLU A 198 -5.13 -20.41 89.20
C GLU A 198 -5.06 -21.34 87.97
N ARG A 199 -5.36 -22.63 88.17
CA ARG A 199 -5.47 -23.61 87.08
C ARG A 199 -6.49 -23.20 86.03
N LYS A 200 -7.67 -22.74 86.45
CA LYS A 200 -8.71 -22.23 85.55
C LYS A 200 -8.24 -21.00 84.77
N GLN A 201 -7.58 -20.04 85.42
CA GLN A 201 -7.08 -18.84 84.77
C GLN A 201 -6.00 -19.15 83.71
N ILE A 202 -5.08 -20.07 84.01
CA ILE A 202 -4.04 -20.50 83.05
C ILE A 202 -4.67 -21.19 81.84
N LEU A 203 -5.60 -22.13 82.05
CA LEU A 203 -6.28 -22.84 80.96
C LEU A 203 -7.08 -21.88 80.07
N VAL A 204 -7.78 -20.90 80.66
CA VAL A 204 -8.50 -19.87 79.91
C VAL A 204 -7.53 -18.99 79.10
N GLY A 205 -6.41 -18.56 79.69
CA GLY A 205 -5.39 -17.77 79.00
C GLY A 205 -4.78 -18.51 77.80
N VAL A 206 -4.44 -19.78 77.97
CA VAL A 206 -3.92 -20.61 76.86
C VAL A 206 -4.97 -20.80 75.77
N LYS A 207 -6.23 -21.09 76.13
CA LYS A 207 -7.33 -21.24 75.16
C LYS A 207 -7.55 -19.95 74.35
N LEU A 208 -7.47 -18.79 74.99
CA LEU A 208 -7.60 -17.48 74.32
C LEU A 208 -6.46 -17.21 73.33
N GLU A 209 -5.22 -17.53 73.67
CA GLU A 209 -4.08 -17.37 72.75
C GLU A 209 -4.20 -18.29 71.52
N PHE A 210 -4.65 -19.54 71.71
CA PHE A 210 -4.96 -20.43 70.58
C PHE A 210 -6.06 -19.87 69.67
N HIS A 211 -7.15 -19.35 70.24
CA HIS A 211 -8.20 -18.70 69.45
C HIS A 211 -7.68 -17.50 68.66
N ARG A 212 -6.85 -16.64 69.26
CA ARG A 212 -6.24 -15.50 68.56
C ARG A 212 -5.37 -15.94 67.39
N ALA A 213 -4.54 -16.97 67.58
CA ALA A 213 -3.70 -17.52 66.53
C ALA A 213 -4.54 -18.11 65.37
N CYS A 214 -5.61 -18.84 65.67
CA CYS A 214 -6.53 -19.37 64.66
C CYS A 214 -7.22 -18.25 63.87
N VAL A 215 -7.71 -17.20 64.54
CA VAL A 215 -8.35 -16.05 63.90
C VAL A 215 -7.37 -15.30 63.01
N ALA A 216 -6.13 -15.08 63.46
CA ALA A 216 -5.09 -14.43 62.66
C ALA A 216 -4.72 -15.23 61.39
N ALA A 217 -4.86 -16.57 61.45
CA ALA A 217 -4.66 -17.47 60.31
C ALA A 217 -5.92 -17.62 59.42
N GLY A 218 -7.02 -16.91 59.72
CA GLY A 218 -8.27 -17.00 58.96
C GLY A 218 -9.07 -18.28 59.21
N ILE A 219 -8.77 -19.03 60.28
CA ILE A 219 -9.45 -20.29 60.63
C ILE A 219 -10.64 -19.98 61.53
N LYS A 220 -11.84 -20.39 61.11
CA LYS A 220 -13.05 -20.31 61.94
C LYS A 220 -13.03 -21.43 62.97
N VAL A 221 -13.19 -21.10 64.24
CA VAL A 221 -13.20 -22.07 65.35
C VAL A 221 -14.61 -22.15 65.90
N GLU A 222 -15.11 -23.36 66.19
CA GLU A 222 -16.39 -23.53 66.88
C GLU A 222 -16.25 -23.15 68.35
N ASP A 223 -17.23 -22.43 68.88
CA ASP A 223 -17.37 -22.25 70.33
C ASP A 223 -17.77 -23.61 70.94
N GLU A 224 -17.06 -24.04 71.99
CA GLU A 224 -17.35 -25.28 72.75
C GLU A 224 -18.60 -25.16 73.64
#